data_AF-A0A9P7Z371-F1
#
_entry.id   AF-A0A9P7Z371-F1
#
_cell.length_a   1.000
_cell.length_b   1.000
_cell.length_c   1.000
_cell.angle_alpha   90.00
_cell.angle_beta   90.00
_cell.angle_gamma   90.00
#
_symmetry.space_group_name_H-M   'P 1'
#
loop_
_entity.id
_entity.type
_entity.pdbx_description
1 polymer ?
#
loop_
_entity_poly.entity_id
_entity_poly.type
_entity_poly.pdbx_seq_one_letter_code
_entity_poly.pdbx_strand_id
1 'polypeptide(L)'
;LPLFTLLYTLSALHPLRTCTFCQALQLRLFKKLLYYLHTVRFRTSLVITPTKKEVRRFVMIPPSNIPDVYTGVCIDEEIKPADICEYWYPERFVEEKDAEEEVDLNFHGGAFTSGS
;
A
#
# COMPACT_ATOMS: atom_id res chain seq x y z
N LEU A 1 14.92 15.52 -30.77
CA LEU A 1 13.67 16.31 -30.92
C LEU A 1 13.16 16.49 -32.36
N PRO A 2 13.98 16.74 -33.41
CA PRO A 2 13.46 17.16 -34.72
C PRO A 2 12.72 16.05 -35.50
N LEU A 3 13.06 14.78 -35.25
CA LEU A 3 12.42 13.66 -35.93
C LEU A 3 10.98 13.43 -35.45
N PHE A 4 10.74 13.64 -34.15
CA PHE A 4 9.42 13.48 -33.56
C PHE A 4 8.47 14.61 -33.96
N THR A 5 8.95 15.85 -34.05
CA THR A 5 8.14 16.97 -34.54
C THR A 5 7.66 16.72 -35.96
N LEU A 6 8.50 16.12 -36.83
CA LEU A 6 8.13 15.76 -38.19
C LEU A 6 7.11 14.60 -38.26
N LEU A 7 7.27 13.60 -37.39
CA LEU A 7 6.33 12.46 -37.29
C LEU A 7 4.95 12.87 -36.76
N TYR A 8 4.88 13.89 -35.91
CA TYR A 8 3.63 14.36 -35.31
C TYR A 8 2.88 15.39 -36.15
N THR A 9 3.51 15.99 -37.16
CA THR A 9 2.82 16.85 -38.14
C THR A 9 2.20 16.06 -39.30
N LEU A 10 2.77 14.90 -39.66
CA LEU A 10 2.16 13.99 -40.63
C LEU A 10 1.10 13.10 -39.95
N SER A 11 -0.16 13.55 -39.98
CA SER A 11 -1.33 12.80 -39.51
C SER A 11 -1.48 11.39 -40.13
N ALA A 12 -0.82 11.13 -41.26
CA ALA A 12 -0.83 9.85 -41.97
C ALA A 12 -0.01 8.74 -41.29
N LEU A 13 0.97 9.08 -40.45
CA LEU A 13 1.84 8.11 -39.76
C LEU A 13 1.38 7.83 -38.32
N HIS A 14 0.29 8.47 -37.89
CA HIS A 14 -0.26 8.31 -36.56
C HIS A 14 -1.24 7.11 -36.53
N PRO A 15 -1.15 6.18 -35.55
CA PRO A 15 -2.08 5.05 -35.42
C PRO A 15 -3.55 5.46 -35.27
N LEU A 16 -3.81 6.71 -34.86
CA LEU A 16 -5.13 7.33 -34.77
C LEU A 16 -5.11 8.64 -35.55
N ARG A 17 -5.66 8.63 -36.77
CA ARG A 17 -5.71 9.77 -37.72
C ARG A 17 -6.43 11.02 -37.18
N THR A 18 -7.25 10.88 -36.14
CA THR A 18 -8.04 11.97 -35.54
C THR A 18 -7.31 12.71 -34.42
N CYS A 19 -6.13 12.24 -34.00
CA CYS A 19 -5.43 12.81 -32.87
C CYS A 19 -4.63 14.04 -33.31
N THR A 20 -4.99 15.22 -32.80
CA THR A 20 -4.23 16.45 -33.09
C THR A 20 -2.86 16.41 -32.40
N PHE A 21 -1.88 17.13 -32.95
CA PHE A 21 -0.53 17.25 -32.37
C PHE A 21 -0.56 17.55 -30.87
N CYS A 22 -1.45 18.45 -30.46
CA CYS A 22 -1.66 18.83 -29.06
C CYS A 22 -2.13 17.66 -28.18
N GLN A 23 -3.06 16.83 -28.67
CA GLN A 23 -3.55 15.65 -27.94
C GLN A 23 -2.45 14.60 -27.78
N ALA A 24 -1.64 14.37 -28.81
CA ALA A 24 -0.52 13.43 -28.73
C ALA A 24 0.56 13.88 -27.73
N LEU A 25 0.85 15.18 -27.69
CA LEU A 25 1.76 15.78 -26.70
C LEU A 25 1.20 15.65 -25.27
N GLN A 26 -0.08 15.97 -25.08
CA GLN A 26 -0.77 15.85 -23.79
C GLN A 26 -0.78 14.40 -23.28
N LEU A 27 -1.11 13.43 -24.13
CA LEU A 27 -1.08 12.00 -23.78
C LEU A 27 0.31 11.52 -23.38
N ARG A 28 1.37 12.00 -24.05
CA ARG A 28 2.75 11.66 -23.68
C ARG A 28 3.15 12.25 -22.33
N LEU A 29 2.80 13.50 -22.06
CA LEU A 29 3.05 14.14 -20.76
C LEU A 29 2.28 13.43 -19.64
N PHE A 30 1.01 13.11 -19.86
CA PHE A 30 0.19 12.38 -18.91
C PHE A 30 0.73 10.98 -18.61
N LYS A 31 1.12 10.21 -19.63
CA LYS A 31 1.76 8.89 -19.45
C LYS A 31 3.07 8.99 -18.66
N LYS A 32 3.89 10.01 -18.91
CA LYS A 32 5.12 10.25 -18.12
C LYS A 32 4.79 10.60 -16.67
N LEU A 33 3.82 11.47 -16.45
CA LEU A 33 3.36 11.82 -15.10
C LEU A 33 2.87 10.58 -14.34
N LEU A 34 2.02 9.76 -14.95
CA LEU A 34 1.55 8.50 -14.35
C LEU A 34 2.69 7.53 -14.06
N TYR A 35 3.64 7.39 -14.98
CA TYR A 35 4.82 6.57 -14.76
C TYR A 35 5.59 7.05 -13.52
N TYR A 36 5.85 8.35 -13.42
CA TYR A 36 6.56 8.91 -12.26
C TYR A 36 5.77 8.73 -10.96
N LEU A 37 4.47 9.06 -10.95
CA LEU A 37 3.59 8.87 -9.79
C LEU A 37 3.56 7.40 -9.33
N HIS A 38 3.60 6.45 -10.26
CA HIS A 38 3.61 5.02 -9.94
C HIS A 38 5.00 4.52 -9.50
N THR A 39 6.09 5.06 -10.07
CA THR A 39 7.45 4.70 -9.65
C THR A 39 7.84 5.29 -8.30
N VAL A 40 7.17 6.35 -7.84
CA VAL A 40 7.23 6.78 -6.44
C VAL A 40 6.50 5.71 -5.63
N ARG A 41 7.21 4.62 -5.32
CA ARG A 41 6.83 3.69 -4.26
C ARG A 41 6.85 4.48 -2.98
N PHE A 42 5.67 4.90 -2.50
CA PHE A 42 5.53 5.28 -1.11
C PHE A 42 5.96 4.07 -0.30
N ARG A 43 7.11 4.18 0.38
CA ARG A 43 7.48 3.23 1.43
C ARG A 43 6.47 3.43 2.55
N THR A 44 5.31 2.82 2.42
CA THR A 44 4.38 2.67 3.52
C THR A 44 5.09 1.77 4.52
N SER A 45 5.33 2.29 5.72
CA SER A 45 5.78 1.44 6.83
C SER A 45 4.76 0.32 6.96
N LEU A 46 5.21 -0.94 6.81
CA LEU A 46 4.31 -2.10 6.98
C LEU A 46 3.82 -2.20 8.42
N VAL A 47 4.66 -1.78 9.37
CA VAL A 47 4.30 -1.70 10.78
C VAL A 47 3.70 -0.32 11.02
N ILE A 48 2.41 -0.30 11.36
CA ILE A 48 1.70 0.91 11.77
C ILE A 48 2.11 1.21 13.21
N THR A 49 2.90 2.28 13.41
CA THR A 49 3.21 2.77 14.76
C THR A 49 2.20 3.85 15.15
N PRO A 50 1.47 3.69 16.27
CA PRO A 50 0.48 4.68 16.67
C PRO A 50 1.12 6.00 17.07
N THR A 51 0.51 7.10 16.64
CA THR A 51 0.89 8.42 17.16
C THR A 51 0.36 8.62 18.59
N LYS A 52 0.88 9.62 19.31
CA LYS A 52 0.41 9.95 20.69
C LYS A 52 -1.10 10.15 20.80
N LYS A 53 -1.76 10.62 19.73
CA LYS A 53 -3.20 10.87 19.69
C LYS A 53 -4.01 9.60 19.41
N GLU A 54 -3.34 8.57 18.92
CA GLU A 54 -3.92 7.33 18.43
C GLU A 54 -3.75 6.18 19.41
N VAL A 55 -2.78 6.25 20.33
CA VAL A 55 -2.53 5.25 21.39
C VAL A 55 -3.77 4.72 22.13
N ARG A 56 -4.86 5.51 22.23
CA ARG A 56 -6.11 5.05 22.87
C ARG A 56 -6.90 4.01 22.07
N ARG A 57 -6.66 3.93 20.76
CA ARG A 57 -7.36 3.06 19.80
C ARG A 57 -6.48 1.97 19.23
N PHE A 58 -5.16 2.16 19.24
CA PHE A 58 -4.24 1.22 18.66
C PHE A 58 -3.62 0.31 19.71
N VAL A 59 -3.50 -0.97 19.39
CA VAL A 59 -2.85 -1.97 20.23
C VAL A 59 -1.73 -2.61 19.43
N MET A 60 -0.49 -2.53 19.94
CA MET A 60 0.63 -3.27 19.38
C MET A 60 0.59 -4.69 19.94
N ILE A 61 0.67 -5.68 19.07
CA ILE A 61 0.74 -7.09 19.43
C ILE A 61 2.12 -7.60 19.05
N PRO A 62 2.97 -7.96 20.03
CA PRO A 62 4.28 -8.50 19.74
C PRO A 62 4.18 -9.93 19.21
N PRO A 63 5.21 -10.42 18.50
CA PRO A 63 5.35 -11.83 18.19
C PRO A 63 5.16 -12.73 19.43
N SER A 64 4.54 -13.89 19.22
CA SER A 64 4.47 -14.94 20.24
C SER A 64 5.86 -15.38 20.71
N ASN A 65 6.03 -15.48 22.03
CA ASN A 65 7.21 -16.06 22.69
C ASN A 65 7.07 -17.56 22.96
N ILE A 66 5.92 -18.16 22.60
CA ILE A 66 5.68 -19.58 22.81
C ILE A 66 6.55 -20.37 21.83
N PRO A 67 7.34 -21.35 22.30
CA PRO A 67 8.16 -22.20 21.43
C PRO A 67 7.29 -22.90 20.37
N ASP A 68 7.86 -23.09 19.18
CA ASP A 68 7.28 -23.90 18.10
C ASP A 68 5.91 -23.42 17.55
N VAL A 69 5.46 -22.19 17.88
CA VAL A 69 4.25 -21.60 17.31
C VAL A 69 4.40 -21.26 15.82
N TYR A 70 5.58 -20.79 15.43
CA TYR A 70 5.88 -20.49 14.03
C TYR A 70 6.38 -21.75 13.34
N THR A 71 5.67 -22.18 12.30
CA THR A 71 5.97 -23.42 11.57
C THR A 71 5.92 -23.20 10.06
N GLY A 72 6.47 -24.15 9.29
CA GLY A 72 6.45 -24.10 7.83
C GLY A 72 7.13 -22.85 7.27
N VAL A 73 6.40 -22.10 6.43
CA VAL A 73 6.90 -20.88 5.76
C VAL A 73 7.22 -19.73 6.72
N CYS A 74 6.82 -19.83 7.99
CA CYS A 74 7.16 -18.84 9.02
C CYS A 74 8.54 -19.09 9.66
N ILE A 75 9.16 -20.25 9.41
CA ILE A 75 10.53 -20.55 9.84
C ILE A 75 11.46 -20.18 8.67
N ASP A 76 11.97 -18.96 8.70
CA ASP A 76 12.90 -18.45 7.69
C ASP A 76 14.09 -17.77 8.38
N GLU A 77 15.27 -17.77 7.75
CA GLU A 77 16.47 -17.16 8.32
C GLU A 77 16.40 -15.63 8.32
N GLU A 78 15.78 -15.05 7.29
CA GLU A 78 15.69 -13.61 7.05
C GLU A 78 14.33 -13.04 7.44
N ILE A 79 13.24 -13.75 7.13
CA ILE A 79 11.88 -13.30 7.38
C ILE A 79 11.44 -13.70 8.78
N LYS A 80 11.38 -12.73 9.69
CA LYS A 80 10.95 -12.95 11.09
C LYS A 80 9.58 -12.33 11.35
N PRO A 81 8.79 -12.91 12.29
CA PRO A 81 7.60 -12.26 12.80
C PRO A 81 7.93 -10.86 13.35
N ALA A 82 7.07 -9.88 13.05
CA ALA A 82 7.21 -8.50 13.49
C ALA A 82 6.02 -8.11 14.37
N ASP A 83 6.16 -7.00 15.11
CA ASP A 83 5.03 -6.40 15.82
C ASP A 83 3.94 -6.02 14.82
N ILE A 84 2.72 -6.49 15.08
CA ILE A 84 1.53 -6.10 14.33
C ILE A 84 0.72 -5.08 15.14
N CYS A 85 -0.15 -4.35 14.45
CA CYS A 85 -0.99 -3.35 15.09
C CYS A 85 -2.46 -3.61 14.78
N GLU A 86 -3.28 -3.60 15.82
CA GLU A 86 -4.74 -3.63 15.73
C GLU A 86 -5.31 -2.25 16.02
N TYR A 87 -6.46 -1.96 15.39
CA TYR A 87 -7.15 -0.69 15.54
C TYR A 87 -8.58 -0.91 16.03
N TRP A 88 -8.92 -0.23 17.12
CA TRP A 88 -10.24 -0.22 17.72
C TRP A 88 -11.01 1.04 17.34
N TYR A 89 -12.31 0.88 17.10
CA TYR A 89 -13.23 1.99 16.86
C TYR A 89 -14.54 1.78 17.62
N PRO A 90 -15.13 2.83 18.23
CA PRO A 90 -14.57 4.18 18.38
C PRO A 90 -13.46 4.26 19.45
N GLU A 91 -13.48 3.33 20.42
CA GLU A 91 -12.52 3.24 21.52
C GLU A 91 -12.10 1.78 21.73
N ARG A 92 -10.99 1.58 22.45
CA ARG A 92 -10.46 0.25 22.74
C ARG A 92 -11.36 -0.52 23.70
N PHE A 93 -11.52 -1.81 23.45
CA PHE A 93 -12.18 -2.75 24.35
C PHE A 93 -11.53 -2.77 25.74
N VAL A 94 -12.36 -2.59 26.76
CA VAL A 94 -12.02 -2.69 28.18
C VAL A 94 -12.91 -3.75 28.80
N GLU A 95 -12.33 -4.90 29.16
CA GLU A 95 -13.05 -6.07 29.67
C GLU A 95 -14.04 -5.74 30.80
N GLU A 96 -13.66 -4.86 31.73
CA GLU A 96 -14.51 -4.42 32.86
C GLU A 96 -15.79 -3.70 32.43
N LYS A 97 -15.81 -3.10 31.24
CA LYS A 97 -16.92 -2.27 30.73
C LYS A 97 -17.68 -2.94 29.59
N ASP A 98 -16.97 -3.70 28.77
CA ASP A 98 -17.44 -4.13 27.46
C ASP A 98 -17.69 -5.65 27.39
N ALA A 99 -17.62 -6.37 28.53
CA ALA A 99 -17.75 -7.83 28.56
C ALA A 99 -19.05 -8.40 27.95
N GLU A 100 -20.12 -7.62 27.93
CA GLU A 100 -21.43 -8.00 27.35
C GLU A 100 -21.65 -7.43 25.95
N GLU A 101 -20.70 -6.65 25.41
CA GLU A 101 -20.80 -6.00 24.12
C GLU A 101 -20.38 -6.92 22.96
N GLU A 102 -20.99 -6.73 21.81
CA GLU A 102 -20.64 -7.45 20.58
C GLU A 102 -19.43 -6.80 19.90
N VAL A 103 -18.42 -7.61 19.55
CA VAL A 103 -17.19 -7.14 18.91
C VAL A 103 -17.11 -7.64 17.48
N ASP A 104 -17.19 -6.72 16.52
CA ASP A 104 -17.01 -7.01 15.09
C ASP A 104 -15.54 -6.95 14.69
N LEU A 105 -14.98 -8.10 14.29
CA LEU A 105 -13.61 -8.21 13.79
C LEU A 105 -13.55 -8.06 12.27
N ASN A 106 -12.97 -6.97 11.79
CA ASN A 106 -12.76 -6.73 10.36
C ASN A 106 -11.30 -7.00 9.97
N PHE A 107 -11.09 -8.06 9.20
CA PHE A 107 -9.79 -8.40 8.64
C PHE A 107 -9.67 -7.85 7.22
N HIS A 108 -8.59 -7.11 6.94
CA HIS A 108 -8.26 -6.71 5.58
C HIS A 108 -7.47 -7.82 4.88
N GLY A 109 -7.88 -8.17 3.66
CA GLY A 109 -7.12 -9.09 2.81
C GLY A 109 -5.90 -8.41 2.18
N GLY A 110 -4.72 -9.04 2.29
CA GLY A 110 -3.47 -8.61 1.66
C GLY A 110 -2.27 -9.41 2.22
N ALA A 111 -1.31 -9.78 1.37
CA ALA A 111 -0.13 -10.51 1.80
C ALA A 111 0.86 -9.58 2.54
N PHE A 112 1.02 -9.77 3.85
CA PHE A 112 1.95 -9.02 4.72
C PHE A 112 3.38 -9.58 4.67
N THR A 113 3.91 -9.89 3.49
CA THR A 113 5.32 -10.34 3.34
C THR A 113 6.14 -9.22 2.72
N SER A 114 7.14 -8.72 3.46
CA SER A 114 8.13 -7.77 2.96
C SER A 114 9.48 -8.45 2.85
N GLY A 115 9.97 -8.65 1.63
CA GLY A 115 11.39 -8.95 1.39
C GLY A 115 12.16 -7.65 1.26
N SER A 116 13.24 -7.52 2.04
CA SER A 116 14.22 -6.42 1.92
C SER A 116 15.22 -6.65 0.80
#